data_AF-A0A5C5CQG6-F1
#
_entry.id   AF-A0A5C5CQG6-F1
#
_cell.length_a   1.000
_cell.length_b   1.000
_cell.length_c   1.000
_cell.angle_alpha   90.00
_cell.angle_beta   90.00
_cell.angle_gamma   90.00
#
_symmetry.space_group_name_H-M   'P 1'
#
loop_
_entity.id
_entity.type
_entity.pdbx_description
1 polymer ?
#
loop_
_entity_poly.entity_id
_entity_poly.type
_entity_poly.pdbx_seq_one_letter_code
_entity_poly.pdbx_strand_id
1 'polypeptide(L)'
;MNEALSNRSRKKRAADGLLSAAIALAIWQAVVSIGQMPRFILPGPLDVVQSLIGNAGLIAENAAATIGEVLGGLVLGSAVGIATAIGLMMSPLAQRLVMPAMVFSQAIPIFALAPILTLWLGYGPASKIAVTVLMIFFPVVSTFFDGMRRTDNSLIDAAEILGAGRMAILFRIRIPSAFPSLASGLSLAAVYAPIGAVVGEWVGASKGLGYLMLLANGRAKVDLMFACLFVLAAFTMLLHGTVSHFARKLAAWPKKAA
;
A
#
# COMPACT_ATOMS: atom_id res chain seq x y z
N MET A 1 -5.78 20.18 -33.31
CA MET A 1 -5.77 21.18 -32.20
C MET A 1 -5.74 20.52 -30.81
N ASN A 2 -6.50 19.44 -30.54
CA ASN A 2 -6.54 18.78 -29.22
C ASN A 2 -5.25 18.03 -28.80
N GLU A 3 -4.49 17.44 -29.72
CA GLU A 3 -3.22 16.78 -29.39
C GLU A 3 -2.10 17.74 -28.95
N ALA A 4 -2.02 18.92 -29.58
CA ALA A 4 -1.00 19.92 -29.25
C ALA A 4 -1.22 20.53 -27.85
N LEU A 5 -2.47 20.71 -27.43
CA LEU A 5 -2.83 21.19 -26.09
C LEU A 5 -2.61 20.11 -25.02
N SER A 6 -2.96 18.85 -25.32
CA SER A 6 -2.65 17.69 -24.47
C SER A 6 -1.15 17.52 -24.23
N ASN A 7 -0.34 17.60 -25.30
CA ASN A 7 1.11 17.45 -25.22
C ASN A 7 1.79 18.61 -24.46
N ARG A 8 1.28 19.85 -24.60
CA ARG A 8 1.73 21.00 -23.79
C ARG A 8 1.43 20.81 -22.31
N SER A 9 0.25 20.28 -21.95
CA SER A 9 -0.10 20.01 -20.54
C SER A 9 0.76 18.90 -19.92
N ARG A 10 1.10 17.85 -20.68
CA ARG A 10 2.00 16.77 -20.24
C ARG A 10 3.41 17.28 -20.03
N LYS A 11 3.95 18.07 -20.97
CA LYS A 11 5.29 18.67 -20.85
C LYS A 11 5.38 19.62 -19.66
N LYS A 12 4.35 20.44 -19.42
CA LYS A 12 4.30 21.35 -18.28
C LYS A 12 4.29 20.60 -16.94
N ARG A 13 3.47 19.55 -16.81
CA ARG A 13 3.46 18.68 -15.62
C ARG A 13 4.79 17.97 -15.37
N ALA A 14 5.46 17.50 -16.42
CA ALA A 14 6.78 16.90 -16.29
C ALA A 14 7.84 17.92 -15.84
N ALA A 15 7.78 19.15 -16.38
CA ALA A 15 8.66 20.24 -15.97
C ALA A 15 8.41 20.67 -14.50
N ASP A 16 7.15 20.76 -14.08
CA ASP A 16 6.78 21.10 -12.69
C ASP A 16 7.28 20.02 -11.71
N GLY A 17 7.22 18.75 -12.11
CA GLY A 17 7.75 17.62 -11.33
C GLY A 17 9.28 17.64 -11.22
N LEU A 18 9.98 17.90 -12.33
CA LEU A 18 11.44 18.04 -12.35
C LEU A 18 11.90 19.24 -11.51
N LEU A 19 11.21 20.37 -11.60
CA LEU A 19 11.48 21.56 -10.80
C LEU A 19 11.32 21.26 -9.31
N SER A 20 10.24 20.58 -8.94
CA SER A 20 9.98 20.18 -7.55
C SER A 20 11.07 19.25 -7.00
N ALA A 21 11.50 18.27 -7.81
CA ALA A 21 12.60 17.37 -7.45
C ALA A 21 13.94 18.11 -7.32
N ALA A 22 14.23 19.03 -8.24
CA ALA A 22 15.44 19.85 -8.20
C ALA A 22 15.49 20.76 -6.96
N ILE A 23 14.36 21.38 -6.60
CA ILE A 23 14.22 22.19 -5.38
C ILE A 23 14.45 21.31 -4.15
N ALA A 24 13.85 20.12 -4.09
CA ALA A 24 14.04 19.21 -2.97
C ALA A 24 15.51 18.78 -2.81
N LEU A 25 16.20 18.46 -3.90
CA LEU A 25 17.62 18.12 -3.90
C LEU A 25 18.49 19.31 -3.48
N ALA A 26 18.17 20.51 -3.95
CA ALA A 26 18.89 21.74 -3.57
C ALA A 26 18.73 22.03 -2.08
N ILE A 27 17.53 21.86 -1.53
CA ILE A 27 17.27 22.01 -0.10
C ILE A 27 18.05 20.96 0.70
N TRP A 28 18.02 19.69 0.30
CA TRP A 28 18.77 18.63 0.98
C TRP A 28 20.28 18.91 0.97
N GLN A 29 20.83 19.25 -0.20
CA GLN A 29 22.25 19.62 -0.31
C GLN A 29 22.59 20.83 0.56
N ALA A 30 21.74 21.87 0.57
CA ALA A 30 21.94 23.06 1.39
C ALA A 30 21.92 22.75 2.89
N VAL A 31 21.00 21.90 3.36
CA VAL A 31 20.94 21.46 4.76
C VAL A 31 22.23 20.74 5.16
N VAL A 32 22.72 19.83 4.31
CA VAL A 32 23.96 19.08 4.58
C VAL A 32 25.17 20.02 4.60
N SER A 33 25.30 20.91 3.61
CA SER A 33 26.47 21.78 3.48
C SER A 33 26.50 22.93 4.50
N ILE A 34 25.37 23.59 4.74
CA ILE A 34 25.26 24.74 5.65
C ILE A 34 25.29 24.26 7.10
N GLY A 35 24.58 23.17 7.40
CA GLY A 35 24.52 22.62 8.76
C GLY A 35 25.76 21.86 9.20
N GLN A 36 26.78 21.70 8.32
CA GLN A 36 27.96 20.84 8.52
C GLN A 36 27.58 19.49 9.13
N MET A 37 26.47 18.91 8.64
CA MET A 37 25.88 17.74 9.27
C MET A 37 26.83 16.55 9.18
N PRO A 38 27.09 15.85 10.30
CA PRO A 38 27.84 14.62 10.25
C PRO A 38 27.18 13.62 9.30
N ARG A 39 27.98 12.94 8.46
CA ARG A 39 27.47 12.00 7.44
C ARG A 39 26.67 10.83 8.01
N PHE A 40 26.90 10.48 9.27
CA PHE A 40 26.14 9.46 9.99
C PHE A 40 24.75 9.93 10.44
N ILE A 41 24.42 11.21 10.30
CA ILE A 41 23.08 11.76 10.58
C ILE A 41 22.34 11.94 9.25
N LEU A 42 22.94 12.67 8.32
CA LEU A 42 22.36 12.96 7.01
C LEU A 42 23.46 12.90 5.93
N PRO A 43 23.51 11.83 5.12
CA PRO A 43 24.46 11.73 4.02
C PRO A 43 24.10 12.74 2.92
N GLY A 44 25.10 13.16 2.14
CA GLY A 44 24.86 13.98 0.97
C GLY A 44 24.11 13.19 -0.12
N PRO A 45 23.35 13.86 -1.01
CA PRO A 45 22.67 13.20 -2.12
C PRO A 45 23.63 12.41 -3.03
N LEU A 46 24.85 12.92 -3.23
CA LEU A 46 25.87 12.22 -4.02
C LEU A 46 26.35 10.93 -3.33
N ASP A 47 26.52 10.95 -2.00
CA ASP A 47 26.93 9.77 -1.23
C ASP A 47 25.87 8.66 -1.37
N VAL A 48 24.58 9.03 -1.32
CA VAL A 48 23.47 8.10 -1.49
C VAL A 48 23.45 7.49 -2.89
N VAL A 49 23.69 8.30 -3.94
CA VAL A 49 23.78 7.80 -5.33
C VAL A 49 24.97 6.85 -5.50
N GLN A 50 26.13 7.20 -4.95
CA GLN A 50 27.30 6.33 -4.97
C GLN A 50 27.05 5.02 -4.24
N SER A 51 26.38 5.06 -3.08
CA SER A 51 25.99 3.88 -2.32
C SER A 51 24.99 3.01 -3.07
N LEU A 52 24.02 3.62 -3.76
CA LEU A 52 23.05 2.93 -4.59
C LEU A 52 23.72 2.16 -5.72
N ILE A 53 24.68 2.77 -6.42
CA ILE A 53 25.42 2.13 -7.52
C ILE A 53 26.39 1.07 -6.98
N GLY A 54 27.17 1.42 -5.95
CA GLY A 54 28.18 0.53 -5.37
C GLY A 54 27.61 -0.71 -4.69
N ASN A 55 26.38 -0.62 -4.16
CA ASN A 55 25.69 -1.74 -3.50
C ASN A 55 24.50 -2.27 -4.33
N ALA A 56 24.40 -1.96 -5.62
CA ALA A 56 23.23 -2.25 -6.45
C ALA A 56 22.80 -3.73 -6.39
N GLY A 57 23.74 -4.67 -6.45
CA GLY A 57 23.45 -6.11 -6.36
C GLY A 57 22.86 -6.51 -4.99
N LEU A 58 23.43 -6.01 -3.90
CA LEU A 58 22.95 -6.27 -2.54
C LEU A 58 21.56 -5.66 -2.32
N ILE A 59 21.35 -4.43 -2.79
CA ILE A 59 20.06 -3.75 -2.69
C ILE A 59 19.02 -4.49 -3.53
N ALA A 60 19.36 -4.96 -4.73
CA ALA A 60 18.45 -5.70 -5.61
C ALA A 60 18.01 -7.04 -5.00
N GLU A 61 18.91 -7.79 -4.38
CA GLU A 61 18.56 -9.04 -3.70
C GLU A 61 17.56 -8.80 -2.55
N ASN A 62 17.82 -7.77 -1.75
CA ASN A 62 16.95 -7.41 -0.63
C ASN A 62 15.61 -6.81 -1.10
N ALA A 63 15.63 -6.02 -2.18
CA ALA A 63 14.43 -5.50 -2.82
C ALA A 63 13.55 -6.64 -3.34
N ALA A 64 14.12 -7.69 -3.94
CA ALA A 64 13.35 -8.82 -4.43
C ALA A 64 12.58 -9.54 -3.29
N ALA A 65 13.21 -9.70 -2.12
CA ALA A 65 12.55 -10.26 -0.94
C ALA A 65 11.37 -9.39 -0.48
N THR A 66 11.61 -8.09 -0.28
CA THR A 66 10.55 -7.14 0.12
C THR A 66 9.41 -7.08 -0.90
N ILE A 67 9.72 -7.06 -2.20
CA ILE A 67 8.69 -7.07 -3.26
C ILE A 67 7.82 -8.32 -3.15
N GLY A 68 8.42 -9.49 -2.94
CA GLY A 68 7.69 -10.74 -2.76
C GLY A 68 6.75 -10.71 -1.55
N GLU A 69 7.23 -10.19 -0.42
CA GLU A 69 6.45 -10.05 0.81
C GLU A 69 5.30 -9.05 0.66
N VAL A 70 5.56 -7.91 0.02
CA VAL A 70 4.58 -6.88 -0.27
C VAL A 70 3.48 -7.39 -1.21
N LEU A 71 3.86 -8.05 -2.31
CA LEU A 71 2.89 -8.57 -3.27
C LEU A 71 2.07 -9.72 -2.67
N GLY A 72 2.71 -10.64 -1.95
CA GLY A 72 2.03 -11.73 -1.25
C GLY A 72 1.04 -11.19 -0.21
N GLY A 73 1.49 -10.23 0.59
CA GLY A 73 0.64 -9.53 1.55
C GLY A 73 -0.53 -8.82 0.90
N LEU A 74 -0.27 -8.02 -0.16
CA LEU A 74 -1.27 -7.27 -0.91
C LEU A 74 -2.37 -8.18 -1.46
N VAL A 75 -2.00 -9.29 -2.09
CA VAL A 75 -2.96 -10.25 -2.66
C VAL A 75 -3.78 -10.92 -1.55
N LEU A 76 -3.13 -11.46 -0.53
CA LEU A 76 -3.82 -12.21 0.53
C LEU A 76 -4.72 -11.31 1.36
N GLY A 77 -4.24 -10.16 1.81
CA GLY A 77 -5.05 -9.29 2.67
C GLY A 77 -6.15 -8.56 1.90
N SER A 78 -5.97 -8.29 0.60
CA SER A 78 -7.07 -7.82 -0.24
C SER A 78 -8.14 -8.91 -0.41
N ALA A 79 -7.74 -10.16 -0.67
CA ALA A 79 -8.67 -11.27 -0.83
C ALA A 79 -9.47 -11.52 0.47
N VAL A 80 -8.77 -11.61 1.61
CA VAL A 80 -9.40 -11.77 2.93
C VAL A 80 -10.29 -10.57 3.24
N GLY A 81 -9.84 -9.34 2.96
CA GLY A 81 -10.62 -8.14 3.22
C GLY A 81 -11.90 -8.05 2.39
N ILE A 82 -11.83 -8.38 1.10
CA ILE A 82 -13.00 -8.46 0.22
C ILE A 82 -13.97 -9.53 0.72
N ALA A 83 -13.48 -10.73 1.06
CA ALA A 83 -14.30 -11.81 1.56
C ALA A 83 -15.01 -11.44 2.87
N THR A 84 -14.30 -10.80 3.81
CA THR A 84 -14.89 -10.33 5.06
C THR A 84 -15.95 -9.26 4.81
N ALA A 85 -15.70 -8.27 3.94
CA ALA A 85 -16.69 -7.25 3.63
C ALA A 85 -17.99 -7.83 3.03
N ILE A 86 -17.88 -8.84 2.16
CA ILE A 86 -19.03 -9.56 1.60
C ILE A 86 -19.76 -10.31 2.71
N GLY A 87 -19.03 -11.04 3.58
CA GLY A 87 -19.61 -11.74 4.72
C GLY A 87 -20.36 -10.82 5.69
N LEU A 88 -19.79 -9.65 5.97
CA LEU A 88 -20.44 -8.59 6.76
C LEU A 88 -21.73 -8.10 6.08
N MET A 89 -21.74 -7.98 4.76
CA MET A 89 -22.94 -7.55 4.02
C MET A 89 -24.05 -8.61 4.02
N MET A 90 -23.67 -9.90 4.07
CA MET A 90 -24.63 -11.01 4.04
C MET A 90 -25.31 -11.29 5.38
N SER A 91 -24.67 -10.97 6.51
CA SER A 91 -25.15 -11.38 7.84
C SER A 91 -25.12 -10.24 8.88
N PRO A 92 -26.28 -9.85 9.43
CA PRO A 92 -26.33 -8.91 10.56
C PRO A 92 -25.60 -9.43 11.80
N LEU A 93 -25.55 -10.76 12.00
CA LEU A 93 -24.78 -11.37 13.08
C LEU A 93 -23.28 -11.19 12.87
N ALA A 94 -22.79 -11.38 11.63
CA ALA A 94 -21.39 -11.13 11.31
C ALA A 94 -21.01 -9.67 11.59
N GLN A 95 -21.88 -8.70 11.27
CA GLN A 95 -21.64 -7.30 11.61
C GLN A 95 -21.49 -7.09 13.12
N ARG A 96 -22.39 -7.65 13.93
CA ARG A 96 -22.34 -7.51 15.39
C ARG A 96 -21.11 -8.14 16.02
N LEU A 97 -20.62 -9.26 15.46
CA LEU A 97 -19.47 -9.99 16.02
C LEU A 97 -18.12 -9.46 15.51
N VAL A 98 -18.02 -9.15 14.22
CA VAL A 98 -16.73 -8.83 13.58
C VAL A 98 -16.41 -7.34 13.63
N MET A 99 -17.41 -6.44 13.56
CA MET A 99 -17.13 -4.98 13.60
C MET A 99 -16.41 -4.55 14.89
N PRO A 100 -16.81 -4.98 16.09
CA PRO A 100 -16.07 -4.64 17.31
C PRO A 100 -14.64 -5.19 17.30
N ALA A 101 -14.45 -6.42 16.81
CA ALA A 101 -13.13 -7.05 16.70
C ALA A 101 -12.24 -6.29 15.70
N MET A 102 -12.78 -5.78 14.60
CA MET A 102 -12.05 -4.94 13.65
C MET A 102 -11.59 -3.63 14.30
N VAL A 103 -12.46 -2.94 15.02
CA VAL A 103 -12.09 -1.70 15.73
C VAL A 103 -11.03 -1.99 16.79
N PHE A 104 -11.20 -3.07 17.56
CA PHE A 104 -10.22 -3.49 18.56
C PHE A 104 -8.85 -3.83 17.93
N SER A 105 -8.85 -4.49 16.76
CA SER A 105 -7.59 -4.82 16.05
C SER A 105 -6.79 -3.57 15.64
N GLN A 106 -7.45 -2.43 15.43
CA GLN A 106 -6.80 -1.15 15.15
C GLN A 106 -6.22 -0.46 16.39
N ALA A 107 -6.69 -0.83 17.58
CA ALA A 107 -6.15 -0.31 18.83
C ALA A 107 -4.79 -0.91 19.18
N ILE A 108 -4.46 -2.09 18.64
CA ILE A 108 -3.18 -2.76 18.86
C ILE A 108 -2.16 -2.23 17.86
N PRO A 109 -1.04 -1.63 18.31
CA PRO A 109 0.02 -1.21 17.41
C PRO A 109 0.59 -2.41 16.66
N ILE A 110 0.58 -2.37 15.32
CA ILE A 110 1.08 -3.47 14.49
C ILE A 110 2.56 -3.78 14.77
N PHE A 111 3.34 -2.75 15.14
CA PHE A 111 4.72 -2.91 15.57
C PHE A 111 4.86 -3.83 16.80
N ALA A 112 3.88 -3.84 17.71
CA ALA A 112 3.86 -4.75 18.87
C ALA A 112 3.45 -6.18 18.51
N LEU A 113 2.69 -6.36 17.43
CA LEU A 113 2.27 -7.69 16.93
C LEU A 113 3.37 -8.38 16.11
N ALA A 114 4.21 -7.63 15.39
CA ALA A 114 5.22 -8.20 14.51
C ALA A 114 6.18 -9.20 15.21
N PRO A 115 6.65 -8.97 16.46
CA PRO A 115 7.44 -9.97 17.20
C PRO A 115 6.69 -11.26 17.50
N ILE A 116 5.42 -11.15 17.84
CA ILE A 116 4.55 -12.30 18.13
C ILE A 116 4.33 -13.12 16.85
N LEU A 117 4.04 -12.45 15.72
CA LEU A 117 3.88 -13.10 14.44
C LEU A 117 5.17 -13.76 13.95
N THR A 118 6.32 -13.14 14.21
CA THR A 118 7.64 -13.74 13.92
C THR A 118 7.89 -14.98 14.78
N LEU A 119 7.52 -14.94 16.06
CA LEU A 119 7.62 -16.09 16.94
C LEU A 119 6.71 -17.25 16.49
N TRP A 120 5.49 -16.96 16.05
CA TRP A 120 4.51 -17.98 15.66
C TRP A 120 4.72 -18.54 14.26
N LEU A 121 5.03 -17.69 13.28
CA LEU A 121 5.16 -18.07 11.87
C LEU A 121 6.62 -18.25 11.43
N GLY A 122 7.56 -18.01 12.34
CA GLY A 122 8.99 -18.10 12.11
C GLY A 122 9.60 -16.88 11.42
N TYR A 123 10.92 -16.96 11.20
CA TYR A 123 11.75 -15.90 10.61
C TYR A 123 11.68 -15.83 9.08
N GLY A 124 10.90 -16.70 8.44
CA GLY A 124 10.69 -16.69 6.98
C GLY A 124 9.77 -15.56 6.50
N PRO A 125 9.38 -15.56 5.21
CA PRO A 125 8.52 -14.53 4.62
C PRO A 125 7.08 -14.54 5.16
N ALA A 126 6.62 -15.67 5.70
CA ALA A 126 5.25 -15.83 6.20
C ALA A 126 4.88 -14.80 7.28
N SER A 127 5.79 -14.50 8.22
CA SER A 127 5.56 -13.50 9.26
C SER A 127 5.42 -12.07 8.70
N LYS A 128 6.21 -11.72 7.68
CA LYS A 128 6.21 -10.38 7.05
C LYS A 128 4.96 -10.19 6.21
N ILE A 129 4.58 -11.24 5.48
CA ILE A 129 3.31 -11.30 4.75
C ILE A 129 2.15 -11.15 5.74
N ALA A 130 2.15 -11.83 6.89
CA ALA A 130 1.08 -11.70 7.89
C ALA A 130 0.95 -10.27 8.44
N VAL A 131 2.08 -9.62 8.78
CA VAL A 131 2.09 -8.20 9.20
C VAL A 131 1.50 -7.31 8.09
N THR A 132 1.91 -7.55 6.84
CA THR A 132 1.40 -6.84 5.66
C THR A 132 -0.10 -7.04 5.47
N VAL A 133 -0.59 -8.28 5.61
CA VAL A 133 -2.02 -8.63 5.54
C VAL A 133 -2.81 -7.85 6.58
N LEU A 134 -2.35 -7.78 7.83
CA LEU A 134 -3.03 -7.04 8.89
C LEU A 134 -3.12 -5.54 8.59
N MET A 135 -2.07 -4.93 8.02
CA MET A 135 -2.08 -3.52 7.65
C MET A 135 -3.10 -3.21 6.54
N ILE A 136 -3.23 -4.08 5.55
CA ILE A 136 -4.11 -3.84 4.40
C ILE A 136 -5.54 -4.32 4.62
N PHE A 137 -5.74 -5.27 5.54
CA PHE A 137 -7.04 -5.88 5.79
C PHE A 137 -8.10 -4.82 6.09
N PHE A 138 -7.83 -3.93 7.05
CA PHE A 138 -8.80 -2.92 7.47
C PHE A 138 -9.20 -1.92 6.37
N PRO A 139 -8.28 -1.24 5.66
CA PRO A 139 -8.67 -0.31 4.59
C PRO A 139 -9.47 -0.99 3.48
N VAL A 140 -9.17 -2.26 3.14
CA VAL A 140 -9.94 -2.99 2.12
C VAL A 140 -11.34 -3.35 2.62
N VAL A 141 -11.47 -3.92 3.82
CA VAL A 141 -12.78 -4.30 4.37
C VAL A 141 -13.67 -3.08 4.54
N SER A 142 -13.17 -2.05 5.21
CA SER A 142 -13.94 -0.86 5.59
C SER A 142 -14.47 -0.12 4.36
N THR A 143 -13.60 0.19 3.39
CA THR A 143 -14.00 0.93 2.19
C THR A 143 -14.98 0.13 1.33
N PHE A 144 -14.76 -1.18 1.16
CA PHE A 144 -15.65 -1.99 0.33
C PHE A 144 -17.01 -2.23 1.01
N PHE A 145 -17.02 -2.53 2.31
CA PHE A 145 -18.24 -2.68 3.09
C PHE A 145 -19.06 -1.38 3.12
N ASP A 146 -18.43 -0.24 3.38
CA ASP A 146 -19.09 1.07 3.34
C ASP A 146 -19.60 1.42 1.94
N GLY A 147 -18.85 1.08 0.89
CA GLY A 147 -19.29 1.22 -0.49
C GLY A 147 -20.58 0.45 -0.77
N MET A 148 -20.64 -0.81 -0.34
CA MET A 148 -21.84 -1.64 -0.50
C MET A 148 -23.03 -1.10 0.30
N ARG A 149 -22.80 -0.52 1.49
CA ARG A 149 -23.86 0.08 2.32
C ARG A 149 -24.42 1.38 1.76
N ARG A 150 -23.62 2.13 0.99
CA ARG A 150 -24.02 3.41 0.37
C ARG A 150 -24.68 3.24 -1.01
N THR A 151 -24.95 2.01 -1.42
CA THR A 151 -25.71 1.74 -2.65
C THR A 151 -27.07 2.42 -2.60
N ASP A 152 -27.50 3.03 -3.71
CA ASP A 152 -28.77 3.75 -3.79
C ASP A 152 -29.96 2.84 -3.45
N ASN A 153 -30.75 3.25 -2.46
CA ASN A 153 -31.92 2.49 -2.02
C ASN A 153 -32.98 2.40 -3.14
N SER A 154 -33.09 3.40 -4.03
CA SER A 154 -34.05 3.35 -5.13
C SER A 154 -33.79 2.19 -6.10
N LEU A 155 -32.51 1.85 -6.34
CA LEU A 155 -32.13 0.69 -7.15
C LEU A 155 -32.46 -0.63 -6.45
N ILE A 156 -32.33 -0.65 -5.13
CA ILE A 156 -32.64 -1.82 -4.31
C ILE A 156 -34.16 -2.05 -4.29
N ASP A 157 -34.94 -1.00 -4.00
CA ASP A 157 -36.40 -1.04 -3.95
C ASP A 157 -36.98 -1.48 -5.31
N ALA A 158 -36.47 -0.92 -6.41
CA ALA A 158 -36.87 -1.32 -7.76
C ALA A 158 -36.56 -2.80 -8.05
N ALA A 159 -35.41 -3.30 -7.62
CA ALA A 159 -35.05 -4.71 -7.79
C ALA A 159 -35.92 -5.64 -6.94
N GLU A 160 -36.28 -5.24 -5.72
CA GLU A 160 -37.19 -5.98 -4.85
C GLU A 160 -38.61 -6.06 -5.44
N ILE A 161 -39.12 -4.97 -6.02
CA ILE A 161 -40.41 -4.96 -6.76
C ILE A 161 -40.39 -5.93 -7.93
N LEU A 162 -39.26 -6.04 -8.63
CA LEU A 162 -39.04 -6.99 -9.73
C LEU A 162 -38.77 -8.44 -9.25
N GLY A 163 -38.85 -8.70 -7.95
CA GLY A 163 -38.70 -10.04 -7.36
C GLY A 163 -37.24 -10.49 -7.15
N ALA A 164 -36.27 -9.57 -7.16
CA ALA A 164 -34.88 -9.92 -6.91
C ALA A 164 -34.66 -10.35 -5.44
N GLY A 165 -34.15 -11.56 -5.24
CA GLY A 165 -33.75 -12.02 -3.92
C GLY A 165 -32.49 -11.32 -3.38
N ARG A 166 -32.23 -11.44 -2.07
CA ARG A 166 -31.08 -10.81 -1.38
C ARG A 166 -29.72 -11.08 -2.04
N MET A 167 -29.51 -12.28 -2.57
CA MET A 167 -28.27 -12.63 -3.26
C MET A 167 -28.15 -11.94 -4.62
N ALA A 168 -29.27 -11.81 -5.35
CA ALA A 168 -29.28 -11.08 -6.61
C ALA A 168 -28.98 -9.59 -6.37
N ILE A 169 -29.57 -8.99 -5.35
CA ILE A 169 -29.28 -7.60 -4.94
C ILE A 169 -27.81 -7.43 -4.56
N LEU A 170 -27.24 -8.36 -3.79
CA LEU A 170 -25.84 -8.30 -3.40
C LEU A 170 -24.89 -8.35 -4.60
N PHE A 171 -25.00 -9.39 -5.43
CA PHE A 171 -24.04 -9.64 -6.51
C PHE A 171 -24.27 -8.78 -7.75
N ARG A 172 -25.51 -8.34 -8.01
CA ARG A 172 -25.85 -7.56 -9.22
C ARG A 172 -25.96 -6.07 -8.98
N ILE A 173 -26.17 -5.63 -7.73
CA ILE A 173 -26.37 -4.21 -7.42
C ILE A 173 -25.31 -3.71 -6.44
N ARG A 174 -25.25 -4.26 -5.21
CA ARG A 174 -24.36 -3.73 -4.17
C ARG A 174 -22.87 -3.88 -4.49
N ILE A 175 -22.42 -5.07 -4.90
CA ILE A 175 -21.01 -5.32 -5.22
C ILE A 175 -20.54 -4.46 -6.42
N PRO A 176 -21.25 -4.44 -7.57
CA PRO A 176 -20.88 -3.57 -8.67
C PRO A 176 -20.85 -2.08 -8.29
N SER A 177 -21.87 -1.60 -7.57
CA SER A 177 -21.91 -0.19 -7.12
C SER A 177 -20.79 0.18 -6.15
N ALA A 178 -20.21 -0.81 -5.45
CA ALA A 178 -19.13 -0.61 -4.50
C ALA A 178 -17.71 -0.72 -5.11
N PHE A 179 -17.56 -1.07 -6.39
CA PHE A 179 -16.24 -1.15 -7.04
C PHE A 179 -15.42 0.15 -6.97
N PRO A 180 -16.00 1.36 -7.07
CA PRO A 180 -15.25 2.60 -6.84
C PRO A 180 -14.68 2.71 -5.42
N SER A 181 -15.43 2.25 -4.41
CA SER A 181 -14.95 2.25 -3.02
C SER A 181 -13.90 1.18 -2.78
N LEU A 182 -14.07 -0.02 -3.36
CA LEU A 182 -13.03 -1.06 -3.35
C LEU A 182 -11.75 -0.57 -4.01
N ALA A 183 -11.86 0.16 -5.12
CA ALA A 183 -10.71 0.73 -5.81
C ALA A 183 -9.92 1.70 -4.91
N SER A 184 -10.61 2.53 -4.12
CA SER A 184 -9.99 3.39 -3.11
C SER A 184 -9.30 2.56 -2.01
N GLY A 185 -9.96 1.49 -1.52
CA GLY A 185 -9.38 0.56 -0.54
C GLY A 185 -8.09 -0.10 -1.03
N LEU A 186 -8.09 -0.63 -2.26
CA LEU A 186 -6.91 -1.24 -2.87
C LEU A 186 -5.78 -0.22 -3.09
N SER A 187 -6.12 1.03 -3.42
CA SER A 187 -5.13 2.10 -3.57
C SER A 187 -4.46 2.43 -2.23
N LEU A 188 -5.23 2.49 -1.14
CA LEU A 188 -4.69 2.63 0.21
C LEU A 188 -3.84 1.41 0.61
N ALA A 189 -4.32 0.20 0.31
CA ALA A 189 -3.57 -1.03 0.58
C ALA A 189 -2.19 -1.04 -0.11
N ALA A 190 -2.09 -0.53 -1.34
CA ALA A 190 -0.82 -0.41 -2.06
C ALA A 190 0.18 0.55 -1.39
N VAL A 191 -0.30 1.56 -0.64
CA VAL A 191 0.55 2.47 0.15
C VAL A 191 0.99 1.80 1.45
N TYR A 192 0.09 1.07 2.11
CA TYR A 192 0.37 0.43 3.40
C TYR A 192 1.18 -0.86 3.29
N ALA A 193 1.09 -1.58 2.17
CA ALA A 193 1.74 -2.89 2.04
C ALA A 193 3.28 -2.84 2.20
N PRO A 194 4.01 -1.90 1.56
CA PRO A 194 5.45 -1.73 1.80
C PRO A 194 5.81 -1.40 3.26
N ILE A 195 4.96 -0.63 3.95
CA ILE A 195 5.16 -0.32 5.37
C ILE A 195 5.05 -1.59 6.21
N GLY A 196 4.06 -2.43 5.93
CA GLY A 196 3.85 -3.70 6.64
C GLY A 196 5.00 -4.67 6.47
N ALA A 197 5.51 -4.81 5.24
CA ALA A 197 6.67 -5.66 4.97
C ALA A 197 7.89 -5.19 5.76
N VAL A 198 8.24 -3.89 5.67
CA VAL A 198 9.39 -3.33 6.39
C VAL A 198 9.27 -3.47 7.91
N VAL A 199 8.08 -3.24 8.48
CA VAL A 199 7.84 -3.46 9.91
C VAL A 199 8.08 -4.93 10.29
N GLY A 200 7.60 -5.87 9.48
CA GLY A 200 7.88 -7.29 9.68
C GLY A 200 9.36 -7.64 9.54
N GLU A 201 10.05 -7.00 8.60
CA GLU A 201 11.47 -7.24 8.34
C GLU A 201 12.38 -6.76 9.49
N TRP A 202 12.05 -5.62 10.11
CA TRP A 202 12.81 -5.07 11.24
C TRP A 202 12.84 -5.97 12.47
N VAL A 203 11.82 -6.78 12.65
CA VAL A 203 11.66 -7.60 13.85
C VAL A 203 12.41 -8.92 13.75
N GLY A 204 12.51 -9.51 12.56
CA GLY A 204 13.14 -10.83 12.42
C GLY A 204 13.20 -11.34 11.00
N ALA A 205 13.79 -10.57 10.09
CA ALA A 205 14.17 -11.04 8.77
C ALA A 205 15.68 -11.33 8.65
N SER A 206 16.03 -12.13 7.66
CA SER A 206 17.40 -12.34 7.18
C SER A 206 17.67 -11.72 5.80
N LYS A 207 16.62 -11.22 5.13
CA LYS A 207 16.64 -10.55 3.83
C LYS A 207 15.50 -9.52 3.78
N GLY A 208 15.66 -8.48 2.96
CA GLY A 208 14.67 -7.41 2.80
C GLY A 208 15.29 -6.03 2.90
N LEU A 209 14.68 -5.02 2.27
CA LEU A 209 15.14 -3.63 2.32
C LEU A 209 15.11 -3.06 3.74
N GLY A 210 14.05 -3.34 4.50
CA GLY A 210 13.94 -3.00 5.91
C GLY A 210 15.00 -3.68 6.76
N TYR A 211 15.27 -4.97 6.51
CA TYR A 211 16.39 -5.68 7.14
C TYR A 211 17.73 -5.02 6.83
N LEU A 212 17.99 -4.71 5.56
CA LEU A 212 19.23 -4.09 5.11
C LEU A 212 19.40 -2.68 5.69
N MET A 213 18.31 -1.91 5.80
CA MET A 213 18.30 -0.61 6.49
C MET A 213 18.69 -0.73 7.95
N LEU A 214 18.15 -1.73 8.67
CA LEU A 214 18.48 -1.97 10.08
C LEU A 214 19.95 -2.33 10.26
N LEU A 215 20.50 -3.19 9.38
CA LEU A 215 21.91 -3.56 9.39
C LEU A 215 22.83 -2.39 9.04
N ALA A 216 22.44 -1.58 8.05
CA ALA A 216 23.17 -0.38 7.63
C ALA A 216 23.22 0.65 8.75
N ASN A 217 22.10 0.89 9.43
CA ASN A 217 22.00 1.78 10.58
C ASN A 217 22.92 1.32 11.72
N GLY A 218 22.89 0.03 12.08
CA GLY A 218 23.77 -0.53 13.12
C GLY A 218 25.27 -0.42 12.81
N ARG A 219 25.64 -0.25 11.54
CA ARG A 219 27.03 -0.05 11.08
C ARG A 219 27.36 1.41 10.73
N ALA A 220 26.47 2.34 11.07
CA ALA A 220 26.56 3.76 10.70
C ALA A 220 26.74 4.02 9.18
N LYS A 221 26.30 3.06 8.33
CA LYS A 221 26.26 3.19 6.87
C LYS A 221 24.96 3.86 6.44
N VAL A 222 24.80 5.12 6.84
CA VAL A 222 23.54 5.86 6.66
C VAL A 222 23.27 6.17 5.19
N ASP A 223 24.31 6.31 4.37
CA ASP A 223 24.23 6.37 2.91
C ASP A 223 23.50 5.15 2.31
N LEU A 224 23.83 3.93 2.76
CA LEU A 224 23.19 2.69 2.31
C LEU A 224 21.75 2.58 2.82
N MET A 225 21.50 3.01 4.05
CA MET A 225 20.14 3.06 4.61
C MET A 225 19.23 3.97 3.78
N PHE A 226 19.70 5.16 3.42
CA PHE A 226 18.97 6.08 2.54
C PHE A 226 18.81 5.52 1.13
N ALA A 227 19.83 4.88 0.56
CA ALA A 227 19.72 4.22 -0.75
C ALA A 227 18.60 3.16 -0.77
N CYS A 228 18.52 2.32 0.28
CA CYS A 228 17.43 1.35 0.44
C CYS A 228 16.06 2.02 0.59
N LEU A 229 15.99 3.09 1.39
CA LEU A 229 14.77 3.88 1.57
C LEU A 229 14.26 4.48 0.25
N PHE A 230 15.15 5.01 -0.60
CA PHE A 230 14.77 5.53 -1.91
C PHE A 230 14.28 4.44 -2.87
N VAL A 231 14.91 3.26 -2.85
CA VAL A 231 14.43 2.12 -3.65
C VAL A 231 13.04 1.67 -3.19
N LEU A 232 12.83 1.57 -1.87
CA LEU A 232 11.51 1.25 -1.31
C LEU A 232 10.46 2.31 -1.68
N ALA A 233 10.80 3.59 -1.60
CA ALA A 233 9.91 4.70 -1.97
C ALA A 233 9.55 4.65 -3.45
N ALA A 234 10.54 4.44 -4.33
CA ALA A 234 10.33 4.28 -5.77
C ALA A 234 9.42 3.09 -6.07
N PHE A 235 9.67 1.93 -5.45
CA PHE A 235 8.81 0.76 -5.56
C PHE A 235 7.39 1.04 -5.07
N THR A 236 7.23 1.72 -3.94
CA THR A 236 5.91 2.08 -3.37
C THR A 236 5.13 2.98 -4.33
N MET A 237 5.78 3.98 -4.93
CA MET A 237 5.15 4.85 -5.91
C MET A 237 4.71 4.10 -7.17
N LEU A 238 5.54 3.17 -7.67
CA LEU A 238 5.21 2.32 -8.80
C LEU A 238 4.05 1.37 -8.48
N LEU A 239 4.07 0.74 -7.30
CA LEU A 239 3.02 -0.16 -6.83
C LEU A 239 1.70 0.60 -6.67
N HIS A 240 1.71 1.73 -5.99
CA HIS A 240 0.51 2.57 -5.86
C HIS A 240 -0.03 3.02 -7.23
N GLY A 241 0.85 3.47 -8.13
CA GLY A 241 0.45 3.90 -9.47
C GLY A 241 -0.18 2.78 -10.30
N THR A 242 0.41 1.59 -10.27
CA THR A 242 -0.10 0.39 -10.97
C THR A 242 -1.41 -0.09 -10.38
N VAL A 243 -1.48 -0.30 -9.07
CA VAL A 243 -2.71 -0.73 -8.38
C VAL A 243 -3.83 0.27 -8.61
N SER A 244 -3.57 1.56 -8.43
CA SER A 244 -4.57 2.62 -8.68
C SER A 244 -5.05 2.64 -10.13
N HIS A 245 -4.17 2.36 -11.10
CA HIS A 245 -4.55 2.27 -12.50
C HIS A 245 -5.52 1.11 -12.76
N PHE A 246 -5.23 -0.08 -12.25
CA PHE A 246 -6.11 -1.24 -12.39
C PHE A 246 -7.40 -1.07 -11.60
N ALA A 247 -7.33 -0.51 -10.39
CA ALA A 247 -8.46 -0.22 -9.53
C ALA A 247 -9.45 0.75 -10.20
N ARG A 248 -8.97 1.79 -10.89
CA ARG A 248 -9.84 2.69 -11.67
C ARG A 248 -10.56 1.99 -12.83
N LYS A 249 -9.93 1.00 -13.47
CA LYS A 249 -10.59 0.19 -14.51
C LYS A 249 -11.71 -0.65 -13.92
N LEU A 250 -11.49 -1.24 -12.74
CA LEU A 250 -12.52 -1.97 -11.98
C LEU A 250 -13.70 -1.05 -11.63
N ALA A 251 -13.40 0.16 -11.12
CA ALA A 251 -14.40 1.16 -10.76
C ALA A 251 -15.24 1.68 -11.95
N ALA A 252 -14.70 1.62 -13.17
CA ALA A 252 -15.40 2.06 -14.38
C ALA A 252 -16.32 0.97 -14.98
N TRP A 253 -16.22 -0.27 -14.51
CA TRP A 253 -17.03 -1.40 -15.01
C TRP A 253 -18.55 -1.17 -14.88
N PRO A 254 -19.09 -0.68 -13.74
CA PRO A 254 -20.55 -0.52 -13.58
C PRO A 254 -21.15 0.50 -14.54
N LYS A 255 -20.37 1.53 -14.94
CA LYS A 255 -20.81 2.57 -15.88
C LYS A 255 -20.82 2.13 -17.34
N LYS A 256 -20.17 1.01 -17.67
CA LYS A 256 -20.12 0.46 -19.04
C LYS A 256 -21.15 -0.65 -19.28
N ALA A 257 -21.69 -1.22 -18.21
CA ALA A 257 -22.66 -2.31 -18.26
C ALA A 257 -24.12 -1.85 -18.08
N ALA A 258 -24.34 -0.56 -17.83
CA ALA A 258 -25.63 0.13 -17.82
C ALA A 258 -25.79 0.95 -19.09
#